data_AF-A0A7S3XQA8-F1
#
_entry.id   AF-A0A7S3XQA8-F1
#
_cell.length_a   1.000
_cell.length_b   1.000
_cell.length_c   1.000
_cell.angle_alpha   90.00
_cell.angle_beta   90.00
_cell.angle_gamma   90.00
#
_symmetry.space_group_name_H-M   'P 1'
#
loop_
_entity.id
_entity.type
_entity.pdbx_description
1 polymer ?
#
loop_
_entity_poly.entity_id
_entity_poly.type
_entity_poly.pdbx_seq_one_letter_code
_entity_poly.pdbx_strand_id
1 'polypeptide(L)'
;DAAACHPGAWAGRPRPPSDAESGVEDLGAAVEAQARYVYRHGGDRARTRAMLCHITHHALHDRFHQARDLLLMSHLQDTIGHTDVGTQVLFNRMMALLGLAAFRAGMIREAHACLTELCSGRTKELLAQGVQQSKFSDKSPEQEKEERRRQVPYHMHINLDLLECCHLTAAMLLEVPNMALHPDRQDRRHIISRHFRKHRDIYGRQVFTGPPENTRDHVMAAAEAMAQGDWRRAAALMEGLDVWNLLPGEGTTDRVKAMLRRKIQREALRAYLFLYGPHYAALSLPLLCEMFGLDRGEAHSVVSKMILTEELAASWDQPTATVVLHRAEPSALQALAAKLADKCGALVESNERLLEARSGGGFAFGYKDDWRKRGGGGGRGGDREGGGRGGD
;
A
#
# COMPACT_ATOMS: atom_id res chain seq x y z
N ASP A 1 48.84 -33.42 -26.70
CA ASP A 1 47.93 -32.33 -27.11
C ASP A 1 47.60 -31.38 -25.97
N ALA A 2 48.44 -30.36 -25.79
CA ALA A 2 48.20 -29.25 -24.88
C ALA A 2 47.39 -28.13 -25.56
N ALA A 3 46.34 -28.49 -26.30
CA ALA A 3 45.56 -27.56 -27.14
C ALA A 3 44.05 -27.55 -26.84
N ALA A 4 43.59 -28.25 -25.79
CA ALA A 4 42.16 -28.39 -25.49
C ALA A 4 41.73 -27.86 -24.10
N CYS A 5 42.55 -27.09 -23.39
CA CYS A 5 42.19 -26.57 -22.06
C CYS A 5 42.52 -25.09 -21.92
N HIS A 6 41.50 -24.30 -21.57
CA HIS A 6 41.60 -22.89 -21.22
C HIS A 6 42.57 -22.72 -20.03
N PRO A 7 43.46 -21.69 -20.01
CA PRO A 7 44.50 -21.52 -18.99
C PRO A 7 44.01 -21.29 -17.54
N GLY A 8 42.70 -21.36 -17.29
CA GLY A 8 42.10 -21.35 -15.95
C GLY A 8 41.89 -22.75 -15.35
N ALA A 9 42.11 -23.83 -16.10
CA ALA A 9 41.80 -25.20 -15.66
C ALA A 9 42.81 -25.82 -14.67
N TRP A 10 43.95 -25.17 -14.41
CA TRP A 10 44.95 -25.63 -13.44
C TRP A 10 44.58 -25.28 -11.98
N ALA A 11 43.74 -24.27 -11.79
CA ALA A 11 43.13 -23.97 -10.50
C ALA A 11 41.82 -24.76 -10.42
N GLY A 12 41.86 -25.92 -9.76
CA GLY A 12 40.67 -26.71 -9.47
C GLY A 12 39.52 -25.85 -8.92
N ARG A 13 38.27 -26.31 -9.10
CA ARG A 13 37.04 -25.60 -8.69
C ARG A 13 37.28 -24.77 -7.43
N PRO A 14 37.05 -23.44 -7.43
CA PRO A 14 37.24 -22.63 -6.24
C PRO A 14 36.39 -23.25 -5.13
N ARG A 15 37.06 -23.83 -4.15
CA ARG A 15 36.40 -24.28 -2.92
C ARG A 15 36.04 -23.01 -2.16
N PRO A 16 34.80 -22.87 -1.64
CA PRO A 16 34.54 -21.83 -0.67
C PRO A 16 35.58 -22.00 0.46
N PRO A 17 36.18 -20.90 0.96
CA PRO A 17 37.11 -20.99 2.08
C PRO A 17 36.41 -21.75 3.20
N SER A 18 37.07 -22.77 3.73
CA SER A 18 36.57 -23.55 4.86
C SER A 18 36.18 -22.61 5.99
N ASP A 19 34.98 -22.81 6.56
CA ASP A 19 34.35 -22.02 7.63
C ASP A 19 35.14 -21.98 8.97
N ALA A 20 36.43 -22.30 8.96
CA ALA A 20 37.29 -22.43 10.13
C ALA A 20 38.33 -21.30 10.28
N GLU A 21 38.52 -20.39 9.30
CA GLU A 21 39.54 -19.33 9.38
C GLU A 21 39.04 -17.89 9.22
N SER A 22 37.77 -17.68 8.92
CA SER A 22 37.13 -16.39 9.20
C SER A 22 36.48 -16.49 10.58
N GLY A 23 37.05 -15.84 11.59
CA GLY A 23 36.24 -15.45 12.74
C GLY A 23 34.96 -14.83 12.18
N VAL A 24 33.81 -15.43 12.50
CA VAL A 24 32.52 -14.98 11.96
C VAL A 24 32.27 -13.59 12.55
N GLU A 25 32.83 -12.57 11.90
CA GLU A 25 32.45 -11.20 12.15
C GLU A 25 30.96 -11.17 11.91
N ASP A 26 30.20 -10.78 12.94
CA ASP A 26 28.77 -10.59 12.80
C ASP A 26 28.55 -9.56 11.69
N LEU A 27 28.15 -10.04 10.51
CA LEU A 27 27.89 -9.22 9.33
C LEU A 27 26.89 -8.11 9.65
N GLY A 28 25.98 -8.35 10.61
CA GLY A 28 25.06 -7.32 11.11
C GLY A 28 25.81 -6.20 11.83
N ALA A 29 26.71 -6.54 12.75
CA ALA A 29 27.54 -5.57 13.47
C ALA A 29 28.48 -4.80 12.52
N ALA A 30 29.02 -5.46 11.50
CA ALA A 30 29.86 -4.82 10.48
C ALA A 30 29.07 -3.79 9.65
N VAL A 31 27.85 -4.14 9.20
CA VAL A 31 26.96 -3.21 8.47
C VAL A 31 26.61 -2.01 9.35
N GLU A 32 26.29 -2.22 10.62
CA GLU A 32 25.96 -1.15 11.56
C GLU A 32 27.15 -0.22 11.81
N ALA A 33 28.35 -0.77 12.02
CA ALA A 33 29.57 -0.01 12.22
C ALA A 33 29.91 0.86 11.00
N GLN A 34 29.81 0.29 9.79
CA GLN A 34 30.05 1.03 8.55
C GLN A 34 28.98 2.11 8.30
N ALA A 35 27.71 1.81 8.55
CA ALA A 35 26.63 2.79 8.44
C ALA A 35 26.87 3.98 9.37
N ARG A 36 27.21 3.72 10.64
CA ARG A 36 27.55 4.76 11.63
C ARG A 36 28.75 5.60 11.22
N TYR A 37 29.78 4.99 10.64
CA TYR A 37 30.93 5.72 10.12
C TYR A 37 30.53 6.67 8.98
N VAL A 38 29.72 6.19 8.01
CA VAL A 38 29.22 7.02 6.91
C VAL A 38 28.29 8.12 7.42
N TYR A 39 27.47 7.89 8.44
CA TYR A 39 26.63 8.94 9.02
C TYR A 39 27.43 10.11 9.61
N ARG A 40 28.60 9.83 10.18
CA ARG A 40 29.49 10.85 10.77
C ARG A 40 30.36 11.57 9.76
N HIS A 41 30.89 10.85 8.76
CA HIS A 41 31.95 11.36 7.88
C HIS A 41 31.57 11.42 6.39
N GLY A 42 30.43 10.88 6.00
CA GLY A 42 29.98 10.84 4.61
C GLY A 42 29.28 12.13 4.17
N GLY A 43 29.40 12.46 2.88
CA GLY A 43 28.57 13.50 2.27
C GLY A 43 27.09 13.09 2.16
N ASP A 44 26.20 14.05 1.91
CA ASP A 44 24.73 13.85 1.94
C ASP A 44 24.26 12.64 1.13
N ARG A 45 24.71 12.52 -0.12
CA ARG A 45 24.38 11.38 -0.99
C ARG A 45 24.83 10.04 -0.41
N ALA A 46 26.02 9.98 0.19
CA ALA A 46 26.55 8.77 0.79
C ALA A 46 25.76 8.40 2.06
N ARG A 47 25.39 9.40 2.88
CA ARG A 47 24.55 9.22 4.07
C ARG A 47 23.18 8.65 3.72
N THR A 48 22.50 9.23 2.73
CA THR A 48 21.20 8.74 2.25
C THR A 48 21.30 7.30 1.75
N ARG A 49 22.30 6.98 0.92
CA ARG A 49 22.48 5.60 0.40
C ARG A 49 22.83 4.60 1.49
N ALA A 50 23.69 4.98 2.44
CA ALA A 50 24.00 4.14 3.59
C ALA A 50 22.75 3.87 4.45
N MET A 51 21.91 4.90 4.65
CA MET A 51 20.62 4.74 5.35
C MET A 51 19.69 3.75 4.63
N LEU A 52 19.53 3.88 3.31
CA LEU A 52 18.71 2.96 2.52
C LEU A 52 19.22 1.52 2.58
N CYS A 53 20.54 1.31 2.47
CA CYS A 53 21.15 -0.01 2.61
C CYS A 53 20.98 -0.60 4.01
N HIS A 54 21.12 0.24 5.05
CA HIS A 54 20.96 -0.18 6.44
C HIS A 54 19.51 -0.62 6.74
N ILE A 55 18.52 0.16 6.28
CA ILE A 55 17.10 -0.21 6.39
C ILE A 55 16.82 -1.50 5.62
N THR A 56 17.37 -1.61 4.39
CA THR A 56 17.22 -2.82 3.57
C THR A 56 17.76 -4.06 4.28
N HIS A 57 18.91 -3.95 4.92
CA HIS A 57 19.49 -5.04 5.71
C HIS A 57 18.56 -5.46 6.87
N HIS A 58 18.05 -4.52 7.66
CA HIS A 58 17.08 -4.84 8.72
C HIS A 58 15.81 -5.51 8.17
N ALA A 59 15.28 -5.04 7.04
CA ALA A 59 14.10 -5.61 6.39
C ALA A 59 14.35 -7.04 5.86
N LEU A 60 15.53 -7.33 5.33
CA LEU A 60 15.90 -8.68 4.87
C LEU A 60 15.95 -9.69 6.02
N HIS A 61 16.34 -9.24 7.22
CA HIS A 61 16.43 -10.07 8.42
C HIS A 61 15.15 -10.05 9.29
N ASP A 62 14.00 -9.66 8.74
CA ASP A 62 12.71 -9.63 9.46
C ASP A 62 12.65 -8.71 10.69
N ARG A 63 13.60 -7.78 10.81
CA ARG A 63 13.62 -6.75 11.87
C ARG A 63 12.81 -5.52 11.44
N PHE A 64 11.52 -5.73 11.16
CA PHE A 64 10.64 -4.69 10.61
C PHE A 64 10.58 -3.43 11.48
N HIS A 65 10.43 -3.57 12.80
CA HIS A 65 10.29 -2.40 13.69
C HIS A 65 11.52 -1.50 13.65
N GLN A 66 12.73 -2.09 13.69
CA GLN A 66 13.98 -1.34 13.57
C GLN A 66 14.09 -0.64 12.21
N ALA A 67 13.75 -1.34 11.13
CA ALA A 67 13.76 -0.78 9.78
C ALA A 67 12.77 0.39 9.63
N ARG A 68 11.55 0.24 10.17
CA ARG A 68 10.51 1.27 10.18
C ARG A 68 10.96 2.51 10.96
N ASP A 69 11.49 2.31 12.15
CA ASP A 69 11.87 3.42 13.02
C ASP A 69 13.03 4.22 12.39
N LEU A 70 14.02 3.54 11.78
CA LEU A 70 15.07 4.19 10.99
C LEU A 70 14.52 4.96 9.78
N LEU A 71 13.55 4.39 9.05
CA LEU A 71 12.92 5.07 7.92
C LEU A 71 12.24 6.37 8.37
N LEU A 72 11.44 6.31 9.45
CA LEU A 72 10.71 7.47 9.97
C LEU A 72 11.64 8.55 10.53
N MET A 73 12.70 8.16 11.26
CA MET A 73 13.69 9.11 11.80
C MET A 73 14.45 9.86 10.69
N SER A 74 14.60 9.25 9.52
CA SER A 74 15.41 9.80 8.43
C SER A 74 14.67 10.81 7.54
N HIS A 75 13.34 10.91 7.62
CA HIS A 75 12.50 11.76 6.75
C HIS A 75 12.83 11.62 5.25
N LEU A 76 13.26 10.42 4.83
CA LEU A 76 13.67 10.17 3.44
C LEU A 76 12.52 10.28 2.46
N GLN A 77 11.27 10.08 2.91
CA GLN A 77 10.07 10.16 2.07
C GLN A 77 9.88 11.57 1.45
N ASP A 78 10.25 12.63 2.18
CA ASP A 78 10.08 14.00 1.72
C ASP A 78 11.20 14.45 0.77
N THR A 79 12.40 13.87 0.92
CA THR A 79 13.61 14.30 0.20
C THR A 79 13.90 13.48 -1.06
N ILE A 80 13.38 12.25 -1.16
CA ILE A 80 13.75 11.30 -2.22
C ILE A 80 13.40 11.80 -3.63
N GLY A 81 12.33 12.57 -3.79
CA GLY A 81 11.88 13.09 -5.09
C GLY A 81 12.92 13.98 -5.79
N HIS A 82 13.80 14.64 -5.03
CA HIS A 82 14.84 15.52 -5.55
C HIS A 82 16.22 14.83 -5.72
N THR A 83 16.33 13.55 -5.36
CA THR A 83 17.60 12.81 -5.44
C THR A 83 17.85 12.20 -6.82
N ASP A 84 19.07 11.73 -7.07
CA ASP A 84 19.42 11.06 -8.31
C ASP A 84 18.64 9.75 -8.51
N VAL A 85 18.31 9.43 -9.77
CA VAL A 85 17.48 8.27 -10.15
C VAL A 85 17.99 6.95 -9.54
N GLY A 86 19.31 6.75 -9.45
CA GLY A 86 19.87 5.55 -8.83
C GLY A 86 19.53 5.42 -7.34
N THR A 87 19.46 6.53 -6.63
CA THR A 87 19.06 6.58 -5.21
C THR A 87 17.55 6.38 -5.07
N GLN A 88 16.74 6.92 -5.99
CA GLN A 88 15.30 6.66 -6.05
C GLN A 88 15.00 5.16 -6.29
N VAL A 89 15.73 4.50 -7.19
CA VAL A 89 15.62 3.05 -7.42
C VAL A 89 15.97 2.28 -6.15
N LEU A 90 17.03 2.69 -5.43
CA LEU A 90 17.40 2.06 -4.16
C LEU A 90 16.30 2.24 -3.10
N PHE A 91 15.67 3.41 -3.03
CA PHE A 91 14.53 3.67 -2.15
C PHE A 91 13.31 2.79 -2.49
N ASN A 92 12.93 2.70 -3.76
CA ASN A 92 11.81 1.85 -4.20
C ASN A 92 12.06 0.37 -3.84
N ARG A 93 13.30 -0.10 -4.00
CA ARG A 93 13.70 -1.46 -3.63
C ARG A 93 13.68 -1.69 -2.12
N MET A 94 14.16 -0.72 -1.35
CA MET A 94 14.06 -0.74 0.12
C MET A 94 12.60 -0.81 0.57
N MET A 95 11.72 0.01 -0.02
CA MET A 95 10.28 0.02 0.28
C MET A 95 9.61 -1.31 -0.06
N ALA A 96 9.97 -1.93 -1.19
CA ALA A 96 9.48 -3.27 -1.55
C ALA A 96 9.87 -4.31 -0.48
N LEU A 97 11.13 -4.33 -0.07
CA LEU A 97 11.64 -5.27 0.93
C LEU A 97 11.07 -5.01 2.33
N LEU A 98 10.88 -3.74 2.70
CA LEU A 98 10.22 -3.36 3.96
C LEU A 98 8.76 -3.83 3.98
N GLY A 99 8.04 -3.68 2.86
CA GLY A 99 6.67 -4.18 2.71
C GLY A 99 6.58 -5.71 2.81
N LEU A 100 7.52 -6.43 2.20
CA LEU A 100 7.62 -7.89 2.33
C LEU A 100 7.94 -8.31 3.78
N ALA A 101 8.82 -7.60 4.47
CA ALA A 101 9.13 -7.84 5.88
C ALA A 101 7.91 -7.60 6.78
N ALA A 102 7.17 -6.51 6.54
CA ALA A 102 5.92 -6.22 7.24
C ALA A 102 4.89 -7.35 7.06
N PHE A 103 4.78 -7.87 5.84
CA PHE A 103 3.89 -8.97 5.51
C PHE A 103 4.27 -10.26 6.26
N ARG A 104 5.55 -10.64 6.27
CA ARG A 104 6.04 -11.81 7.02
C ARG A 104 5.84 -11.66 8.54
N ALA A 105 5.91 -10.44 9.06
CA ALA A 105 5.62 -10.14 10.46
C ALA A 105 4.10 -10.12 10.79
N GLY A 106 3.21 -10.23 9.80
CA GLY A 106 1.76 -10.25 9.98
C GLY A 106 1.11 -8.87 10.14
N MET A 107 1.85 -7.81 9.82
CA MET A 107 1.43 -6.40 9.79
C MET A 107 0.85 -6.04 8.42
N ILE A 108 -0.40 -6.48 8.20
CA ILE A 108 -1.06 -6.42 6.89
C ILE A 108 -1.34 -4.98 6.44
N ARG A 109 -1.71 -4.08 7.36
CA ARG A 109 -2.00 -2.67 7.05
C ARG A 109 -0.75 -1.94 6.62
N GLU A 110 0.34 -2.15 7.34
CA GLU A 110 1.65 -1.58 7.06
C GLU A 110 2.22 -2.14 5.75
N ALA A 111 2.12 -3.45 5.54
CA ALA A 111 2.52 -4.09 4.29
C ALA A 111 1.76 -3.49 3.09
N HIS A 112 0.44 -3.33 3.20
CA HIS A 112 -0.36 -2.69 2.16
C HIS A 112 0.10 -1.24 1.92
N ALA A 113 0.28 -0.44 2.98
CA ALA A 113 0.69 0.95 2.88
C ALA A 113 2.06 1.11 2.16
N CYS A 114 3.04 0.27 2.49
CA CYS A 114 4.35 0.31 1.84
C CYS A 114 4.31 -0.09 0.34
N LEU A 115 3.41 -1.01 -0.03
CA LEU A 115 3.38 -1.60 -1.37
C LEU A 115 2.42 -0.93 -2.35
N THR A 116 1.47 -0.11 -1.86
CA THR A 116 0.38 0.45 -2.68
C THR A 116 0.87 1.29 -3.85
N GLU A 117 1.77 2.25 -3.59
CA GLU A 117 2.27 3.13 -4.64
C GLU A 117 3.16 2.39 -5.65
N LEU A 118 3.96 1.45 -5.15
CA LEU A 118 4.89 0.67 -5.97
C LEU A 118 4.14 -0.29 -6.92
N CYS A 119 3.16 -1.03 -6.39
CA CYS A 119 2.43 -2.06 -7.15
C CYS A 119 1.32 -1.48 -8.03
N SER A 120 0.78 -0.30 -7.70
CA SER A 120 -0.20 0.38 -8.55
C SER A 120 0.44 1.02 -9.79
N GLY A 121 1.76 1.19 -9.81
CA GLY A 121 2.51 1.81 -10.89
C GLY A 121 3.19 0.82 -11.84
N ARG A 122 4.25 1.27 -12.51
CA ARG A 122 5.11 0.45 -13.37
C ARG A 122 6.19 -0.25 -12.53
N THR A 123 5.78 -1.23 -11.72
CA THR A 123 6.63 -1.92 -10.72
C THR A 123 7.98 -2.38 -11.28
N LYS A 124 7.98 -2.95 -12.50
CA LYS A 124 9.19 -3.48 -13.15
C LYS A 124 10.21 -2.37 -13.48
N GLU A 125 9.71 -1.20 -13.89
CA GLU A 125 10.55 -0.03 -14.20
C GLU A 125 11.03 0.66 -12.92
N LEU A 126 10.13 0.84 -11.94
CA LEU A 126 10.43 1.50 -10.66
C LEU A 126 11.51 0.75 -9.84
N LEU A 127 11.59 -0.58 -10.01
CA LEU A 127 12.61 -1.42 -9.38
C LEU A 127 13.87 -1.64 -10.24
N ALA A 128 13.93 -1.03 -11.43
CA ALA A 128 15.00 -1.17 -12.42
C ALA A 128 15.30 -2.63 -12.81
N GLN A 129 14.26 -3.48 -12.90
CA GLN A 129 14.39 -4.90 -13.29
C GLN A 129 14.03 -5.16 -14.76
N GLY A 130 13.66 -4.10 -15.49
CA GLY A 130 13.43 -4.16 -16.92
C GLY A 130 12.62 -2.96 -17.41
N VAL A 131 12.51 -2.86 -18.73
CA VAL A 131 11.67 -1.85 -19.38
C VAL A 131 10.30 -2.48 -19.64
N GLN A 132 9.22 -1.79 -19.27
CA GLN A 132 7.87 -2.16 -19.69
C GLN A 132 7.54 -1.31 -20.92
N GLN A 133 7.70 -1.89 -22.11
CA GLN A 133 7.21 -1.25 -23.33
C GLN A 133 5.67 -1.28 -23.31
N SER A 134 5.07 -0.18 -22.86
CA SER A 134 3.65 0.06 -23.13
C SER A 134 3.52 0.44 -24.61
N LYS A 135 2.53 -0.14 -25.29
CA LYS A 135 2.24 0.13 -26.71
C LYS A 135 1.95 1.61 -27.03
N PHE A 136 1.73 2.43 -26.00
CA PHE A 136 1.47 3.87 -26.09
C PHE A 136 2.54 4.72 -25.37
N SER A 137 3.72 4.16 -25.11
CA SER A 137 4.80 4.90 -24.44
C SER A 137 5.71 5.56 -25.47
N ASP A 138 5.61 6.88 -25.62
CA ASP A 138 6.52 7.72 -26.42
C ASP A 138 7.89 7.89 -25.72
N LYS A 139 8.53 6.79 -25.31
CA LYS A 139 9.90 6.83 -24.78
C LYS A 139 10.86 6.94 -25.96
N SER A 140 11.78 7.90 -25.92
CA SER A 140 12.81 8.01 -26.95
C SER A 140 13.77 6.81 -26.87
N PRO A 141 14.34 6.36 -28.01
CA PRO A 141 15.27 5.22 -28.02
C PRO A 141 16.53 5.48 -27.17
N GLU A 142 16.90 6.75 -26.97
CA GLU A 142 18.02 7.14 -26.10
C GLU A 142 17.68 6.96 -24.61
N GLN A 143 16.47 7.35 -24.20
CA GLN A 143 15.98 7.13 -22.84
C GLN A 143 15.89 5.64 -22.51
N GLU A 144 15.42 4.80 -23.44
CA GLU A 144 15.38 3.35 -23.23
C GLU A 144 16.79 2.75 -23.04
N LYS A 145 17.78 3.24 -23.80
CA LYS A 145 19.17 2.81 -23.68
C LYS A 145 19.78 3.20 -22.33
N GLU A 146 19.46 4.38 -21.82
CA GLU A 146 19.86 4.79 -20.47
C GLU A 146 19.16 3.98 -19.37
N GLU A 147 17.87 3.71 -19.51
CA GLU A 147 17.12 2.86 -18.57
C GLU A 147 17.71 1.44 -18.52
N ARG A 148 18.05 0.87 -19.68
CA ARG A 148 18.73 -0.44 -19.77
C ARG A 148 20.09 -0.44 -19.07
N ARG A 149 20.86 0.66 -19.16
CA ARG A 149 22.15 0.80 -18.46
C ARG A 149 22.01 0.91 -16.94
N ARG A 150 20.85 1.37 -16.44
CA ARG A 150 20.56 1.53 -15.00
C ARG A 150 19.98 0.26 -14.36
N GLN A 151 19.76 -0.81 -15.14
CA GLN A 151 19.17 -2.04 -14.62
C GLN A 151 20.07 -2.72 -13.60
N VAL A 152 19.44 -3.24 -12.56
CA VAL A 152 20.14 -4.05 -11.57
C VAL A 152 20.42 -5.45 -12.13
N PRO A 153 21.54 -6.09 -11.75
CA PRO A 153 21.82 -7.48 -12.10
C PRO A 153 20.73 -8.44 -11.59
N TYR A 154 20.58 -9.59 -12.27
CA TYR A 154 19.50 -10.55 -12.00
C TYR A 154 19.49 -11.10 -10.56
N HIS A 155 20.66 -11.32 -9.95
CA HIS A 155 20.75 -11.79 -8.56
C HIS A 155 20.24 -10.76 -7.53
N MET A 156 20.05 -9.50 -7.93
CA MET A 156 19.40 -8.47 -7.12
C MET A 156 17.91 -8.31 -7.44
N HIS A 157 17.34 -9.11 -8.35
CA HIS A 157 15.92 -8.99 -8.68
C HIS A 157 15.06 -9.49 -7.53
N ILE A 158 14.00 -8.75 -7.25
CA ILE A 158 12.92 -9.13 -6.34
C ILE A 158 11.83 -9.71 -7.23
N ASN A 159 11.35 -10.92 -6.93
CA ASN A 159 10.30 -11.53 -7.73
C ASN A 159 9.02 -10.66 -7.70
N LEU A 160 8.60 -10.21 -8.88
CA LEU A 160 7.45 -9.31 -9.05
C LEU A 160 6.13 -10.01 -8.74
N ASP A 161 6.02 -11.31 -9.02
CA ASP A 161 4.81 -12.09 -8.75
C ASP A 161 4.62 -12.28 -7.24
N LEU A 162 5.72 -12.48 -6.49
CA LEU A 162 5.70 -12.50 -5.02
C LEU A 162 5.26 -11.15 -4.45
N LEU A 163 5.83 -10.06 -4.97
CA LEU A 163 5.51 -8.72 -4.51
C LEU A 163 4.04 -8.38 -4.76
N GLU A 164 3.54 -8.66 -5.96
CA GLU A 164 2.16 -8.42 -6.34
C GLU A 164 1.19 -9.32 -5.56
N CYS A 165 1.53 -10.60 -5.37
CA CYS A 165 0.74 -11.52 -4.56
C CYS A 165 0.61 -11.02 -3.11
N CYS A 166 1.71 -10.59 -2.48
CA CYS A 166 1.68 -10.03 -1.13
C CYS A 166 0.82 -8.76 -1.06
N HIS A 167 0.96 -7.86 -2.03
CA HIS A 167 0.17 -6.63 -2.10
C HIS A 167 -1.34 -6.92 -2.25
N LEU A 168 -1.72 -7.77 -3.22
CA LEU A 168 -3.12 -8.11 -3.47
C LEU A 168 -3.73 -8.91 -2.31
N THR A 169 -2.96 -9.76 -1.65
CA THR A 169 -3.41 -10.49 -0.45
C THR A 169 -3.67 -9.52 0.71
N ALA A 170 -2.77 -8.56 0.93
CA ALA A 170 -2.97 -7.54 1.94
C ALA A 170 -4.18 -6.64 1.62
N ALA A 171 -4.35 -6.26 0.35
CA ALA A 171 -5.52 -5.51 -0.11
C ALA A 171 -6.82 -6.31 0.07
N MET A 172 -6.82 -7.60 -0.26
CA MET A 172 -7.98 -8.49 -0.08
C MET A 172 -8.45 -8.53 1.38
N LEU A 173 -7.53 -8.75 2.33
CA LEU A 173 -7.86 -8.83 3.75
C LEU A 173 -8.44 -7.52 4.30
N LEU A 174 -8.09 -6.37 3.72
CA LEU A 174 -8.58 -5.06 4.15
C LEU A 174 -9.87 -4.67 3.43
N GLU A 175 -9.95 -4.89 2.12
CA GLU A 175 -11.07 -4.44 1.29
C GLU A 175 -12.27 -5.37 1.37
N VAL A 176 -12.10 -6.69 1.51
CA VAL A 176 -13.26 -7.62 1.51
C VAL A 176 -14.24 -7.31 2.65
N PRO A 177 -13.81 -7.17 3.92
CA PRO A 177 -14.71 -6.78 5.01
C PRO A 177 -15.24 -5.36 4.84
N ASN A 178 -14.41 -4.43 4.36
CA ASN A 178 -14.79 -3.03 4.14
C ASN A 178 -15.88 -2.87 3.07
N MET A 179 -15.80 -3.64 1.98
CA MET A 179 -16.84 -3.69 0.96
C MET A 179 -18.13 -4.35 1.45
N ALA A 180 -18.04 -5.29 2.39
CA ALA A 180 -19.23 -5.90 3.00
C ALA A 180 -19.95 -4.91 3.93
N LEU A 181 -19.20 -4.12 4.71
CA LEU A 181 -19.75 -3.05 5.56
C LEU A 181 -20.36 -1.90 4.75
N HIS A 182 -19.72 -1.52 3.64
CA HIS A 182 -20.19 -0.45 2.75
C HIS A 182 -20.56 -1.03 1.37
N PRO A 183 -21.76 -1.62 1.22
CA PRO A 183 -22.17 -2.25 -0.03
C PRO A 183 -22.42 -1.26 -1.17
N ASP A 184 -22.52 0.04 -0.87
CA ASP A 184 -22.69 1.06 -1.90
C ASP A 184 -21.41 1.25 -2.71
N ARG A 185 -21.41 0.72 -3.93
CA ARG A 185 -20.32 0.84 -4.90
C ARG A 185 -20.04 2.30 -5.32
N GLN A 186 -20.98 3.22 -5.09
CA GLN A 186 -20.80 4.63 -5.43
C GLN A 186 -20.03 5.42 -4.36
N ASP A 187 -19.93 4.90 -3.14
CA ASP A 187 -19.19 5.59 -2.09
C ASP A 187 -17.68 5.40 -2.25
N ARG A 188 -17.06 6.43 -2.82
CA ARG A 188 -15.62 6.49 -3.03
C ARG A 188 -14.84 6.83 -1.77
N ARG A 189 -15.50 7.27 -0.69
CA ARG A 189 -14.84 7.74 0.54
C ARG A 189 -14.15 6.59 1.28
N HIS A 190 -14.71 5.39 1.19
CA HIS A 190 -14.23 4.20 1.90
C HIS A 190 -13.33 3.28 1.05
N ILE A 191 -12.81 3.73 -0.11
CA ILE A 191 -11.90 2.90 -0.92
C ILE A 191 -10.49 2.90 -0.31
N ILE A 192 -9.98 1.73 0.09
CA ILE A 192 -8.62 1.54 0.60
C ILE A 192 -7.64 1.30 -0.57
N SER A 193 -8.00 0.41 -1.51
CA SER A 193 -7.18 0.02 -2.66
C SER A 193 -7.97 0.07 -3.96
N ARG A 194 -7.72 1.12 -4.75
CA ARG A 194 -8.29 1.24 -6.10
C ARG A 194 -7.77 0.16 -7.03
N HIS A 195 -6.50 -0.23 -6.87
CA HIS A 195 -5.86 -1.25 -7.69
C HIS A 195 -6.57 -2.60 -7.52
N PHE A 196 -6.81 -3.03 -6.28
CA PHE A 196 -7.53 -4.27 -5.99
C PHE A 196 -8.98 -4.24 -6.50
N ARG A 197 -9.74 -3.17 -6.25
CA ARG A 197 -11.12 -3.04 -6.74
C ARG A 197 -11.21 -3.13 -8.26
N LYS A 198 -10.27 -2.51 -8.98
CA LYS A 198 -10.20 -2.61 -10.44
C LYS A 198 -10.01 -4.06 -10.91
N HIS A 199 -9.11 -4.82 -10.29
CA HIS A 199 -8.92 -6.23 -10.63
C HIS A 199 -10.15 -7.08 -10.32
N ARG A 200 -10.79 -6.85 -9.17
CA ARG A 200 -12.05 -7.53 -8.83
C ARG A 200 -13.17 -7.20 -9.83
N ASP A 201 -13.31 -5.95 -10.24
CA ASP A 201 -14.32 -5.52 -11.22
C ASP A 201 -14.07 -6.16 -12.59
N ILE A 202 -12.80 -6.28 -13.01
CA ILE A 202 -12.44 -6.99 -14.25
C ILE A 202 -12.78 -8.47 -14.13
N TYR A 203 -12.40 -9.11 -13.02
CA TYR A 203 -12.68 -10.51 -12.76
C TYR A 203 -14.19 -10.79 -12.74
N GLY A 204 -14.98 -9.97 -12.06
CA GLY A 204 -16.44 -10.11 -11.98
C GLY A 204 -17.19 -9.79 -13.29
N ARG A 205 -16.54 -9.19 -14.29
CA ARG A 205 -17.10 -9.00 -15.64
C ARG A 205 -16.83 -10.19 -16.56
N GLN A 206 -15.97 -11.12 -16.17
CA GLN A 206 -15.69 -12.30 -16.97
C GLN A 206 -16.92 -13.21 -16.96
N VAL A 207 -17.39 -13.59 -18.15
CA VAL A 207 -18.57 -14.45 -18.31
C VAL A 207 -18.27 -15.90 -17.90
N PHE A 208 -17.00 -16.31 -18.03
CA PHE A 208 -16.53 -17.62 -17.66
C PHE A 208 -15.34 -17.48 -16.71
N THR A 209 -15.51 -17.97 -15.48
CA THR A 209 -14.45 -18.07 -14.48
C THR A 209 -13.98 -19.52 -14.42
N GLY A 210 -12.85 -19.80 -15.07
CA GLY A 210 -12.18 -21.09 -14.98
C GLY A 210 -11.52 -21.32 -13.62
N PRO A 211 -10.96 -22.52 -13.35
CA PRO A 211 -10.09 -22.71 -12.20
C PRO A 211 -8.90 -21.73 -12.28
N PRO A 212 -8.46 -21.17 -11.15
CA PRO A 212 -7.42 -20.16 -11.17
C PRO A 212 -6.07 -20.78 -11.54
N GLU A 213 -5.36 -20.18 -12.49
CA GLU A 213 -4.01 -20.58 -12.90
C GLU A 213 -2.98 -19.53 -12.50
N ASN A 214 -3.33 -18.25 -12.66
CA ASN A 214 -2.44 -17.15 -12.34
C ASN A 214 -2.53 -16.77 -10.85
N THR A 215 -1.45 -16.19 -10.30
CA THR A 215 -1.38 -15.69 -8.93
C THR A 215 -2.50 -14.70 -8.63
N ARG A 216 -2.80 -13.81 -9.59
CA ARG A 216 -3.89 -12.84 -9.49
C ARG A 216 -5.26 -13.51 -9.41
N ASP A 217 -5.50 -14.51 -10.24
CA ASP A 217 -6.80 -15.19 -10.31
C ASP A 217 -7.05 -16.00 -9.03
N HIS A 218 -6.00 -16.61 -8.45
CA HIS A 218 -6.09 -17.26 -7.15
C HIS A 218 -6.54 -16.29 -6.05
N VAL A 219 -5.95 -15.09 -6.00
CA VAL A 219 -6.33 -14.06 -5.01
C VAL A 219 -7.75 -13.55 -5.26
N MET A 220 -8.16 -13.37 -6.51
CA MET A 220 -9.51 -12.91 -6.84
C MET A 220 -10.58 -13.96 -6.50
N ALA A 221 -10.30 -15.23 -6.82
CA ALA A 221 -11.17 -16.36 -6.45
C ALA A 221 -11.25 -16.53 -4.91
N ALA A 222 -10.13 -16.36 -4.21
CA ALA A 222 -10.09 -16.38 -2.75
C ALA A 222 -10.90 -15.21 -2.14
N ALA A 223 -10.83 -14.01 -2.75
CA ALA A 223 -11.59 -12.85 -2.33
C ALA A 223 -13.11 -13.06 -2.49
N GLU A 224 -13.54 -13.72 -3.57
CA GLU A 224 -14.94 -14.07 -3.79
C GLU A 224 -15.44 -15.10 -2.76
N ALA A 225 -14.66 -16.16 -2.50
CA ALA A 225 -14.98 -17.15 -1.47
C ALA A 225 -15.03 -16.52 -0.06
N MET A 226 -14.08 -15.62 0.26
CA MET A 226 -14.08 -14.88 1.52
C MET A 226 -15.30 -13.95 1.65
N ALA A 227 -15.71 -13.30 0.56
CA ALA A 227 -16.90 -12.45 0.56
C ALA A 227 -18.19 -13.24 0.83
N GLN A 228 -18.24 -14.52 0.47
CA GLN A 228 -19.33 -15.45 0.79
C GLN A 228 -19.22 -16.05 2.21
N GLY A 229 -18.11 -15.80 2.91
CA GLY A 229 -17.83 -16.37 4.23
C GLY A 229 -17.20 -17.77 4.22
N ASP A 230 -16.88 -18.34 3.05
CA ASP A 230 -16.17 -19.62 2.94
C ASP A 230 -14.65 -19.43 3.09
N TRP A 231 -14.20 -19.43 4.34
CA TRP A 231 -12.79 -19.27 4.67
C TRP A 231 -11.94 -20.49 4.28
N ARG A 232 -12.53 -21.70 4.22
CA ARG A 232 -11.77 -22.94 3.93
C ARG A 232 -11.31 -22.95 2.49
N ARG A 233 -12.22 -22.63 1.57
CA ARG A 233 -11.89 -22.50 0.15
C ARG A 233 -10.91 -21.35 -0.09
N ALA A 234 -11.12 -20.20 0.55
CA ALA A 234 -10.21 -19.07 0.45
C ALA A 234 -8.79 -19.42 0.96
N ALA A 235 -8.67 -20.11 2.10
CA ALA A 235 -7.39 -20.54 2.64
C ALA A 235 -6.70 -21.56 1.72
N ALA A 236 -7.42 -22.56 1.20
CA ALA A 236 -6.85 -23.55 0.29
C ALA A 236 -6.30 -22.92 -1.00
N LEU A 237 -7.05 -21.98 -1.60
CA LEU A 237 -6.61 -21.25 -2.80
C LEU A 237 -5.35 -20.42 -2.54
N MET A 238 -5.24 -19.82 -1.35
CA MET A 238 -4.05 -19.04 -0.97
C MET A 238 -2.86 -19.94 -0.59
N GLU A 239 -3.08 -21.04 0.11
CA GLU A 239 -2.02 -21.99 0.52
C GLU A 239 -1.42 -22.77 -0.66
N GLY A 240 -2.20 -22.96 -1.73
CA GLY A 240 -1.81 -23.66 -2.96
C GLY A 240 -0.91 -22.86 -3.91
N LEU A 241 -0.61 -21.60 -3.61
CA LEU A 241 0.29 -20.77 -4.43
C LEU A 241 1.75 -21.17 -4.25
N ASP A 242 2.45 -21.49 -5.35
CA ASP A 242 3.88 -21.83 -5.35
C ASP A 242 4.79 -20.63 -5.01
N VAL A 243 4.23 -19.42 -5.08
CA VAL A 243 4.92 -18.15 -4.84
C VAL A 243 5.53 -18.08 -3.43
N TRP A 244 4.94 -18.78 -2.47
CA TRP A 244 5.43 -18.79 -1.09
C TRP A 244 6.77 -19.50 -0.92
N ASN A 245 7.15 -20.39 -1.85
CA ASN A 245 8.44 -21.09 -1.83
C ASN A 245 9.63 -20.15 -2.11
N LEU A 246 9.36 -18.94 -2.59
CA LEU A 246 10.37 -17.92 -2.87
C LEU A 246 10.76 -17.09 -1.64
N LEU A 247 10.09 -17.29 -0.51
CA LEU A 247 10.41 -16.58 0.72
C LEU A 247 11.72 -17.14 1.33
N PRO A 248 12.63 -16.26 1.78
CA PRO A 248 13.87 -16.71 2.40
C PRO A 248 13.63 -17.28 3.81
N GLY A 249 14.39 -18.32 4.17
CA GLY A 249 14.41 -18.93 5.50
C GLY A 249 13.61 -20.23 5.60
N GLU A 250 14.19 -21.21 6.29
CA GLU A 250 13.55 -22.49 6.58
C GLU A 250 12.36 -22.28 7.53
N GLY A 251 11.19 -22.84 7.18
CA GLY A 251 9.96 -22.69 7.97
C GLY A 251 9.24 -21.33 7.82
N THR A 252 9.80 -20.36 7.09
CA THR A 252 9.13 -19.07 6.82
C THR A 252 7.83 -19.28 6.04
N THR A 253 7.85 -20.19 5.07
CA THR A 253 6.68 -20.54 4.25
C THR A 253 5.51 -21.02 5.11
N ASP A 254 5.76 -21.97 6.01
CA ASP A 254 4.72 -22.53 6.88
C ASP A 254 4.20 -21.49 7.87
N ARG A 255 5.10 -20.65 8.41
CA ARG A 255 4.72 -19.53 9.26
C ARG A 255 3.81 -18.54 8.54
N VAL A 256 4.12 -18.19 7.29
CA VAL A 256 3.30 -17.28 6.49
C VAL A 256 1.96 -17.91 6.14
N LYS A 257 1.93 -19.20 5.75
CA LYS A 257 0.68 -19.93 5.50
C LYS A 257 -0.21 -19.98 6.75
N ALA A 258 0.34 -20.32 7.90
CA ALA A 258 -0.38 -20.33 9.18
C ALA A 258 -0.89 -18.93 9.56
N MET A 259 -0.07 -17.89 9.36
CA MET A 259 -0.46 -16.50 9.58
C MET A 259 -1.62 -16.09 8.66
N LEU A 260 -1.53 -16.40 7.36
CA LEU A 260 -2.55 -16.11 6.38
C LEU A 260 -3.86 -16.82 6.71
N ARG A 261 -3.82 -18.11 7.04
CA ARG A 261 -4.99 -18.87 7.46
C ARG A 261 -5.71 -18.20 8.63
N ARG A 262 -4.98 -17.84 9.70
CA ARG A 262 -5.57 -17.18 10.87
C ARG A 262 -6.14 -15.79 10.53
N LYS A 263 -5.48 -15.02 9.67
CA LYS A 263 -5.99 -13.71 9.21
C LYS A 263 -7.24 -13.87 8.34
N ILE A 264 -7.25 -14.82 7.41
CA ILE A 264 -8.38 -15.15 6.55
C ILE A 264 -9.59 -15.56 7.41
N GLN A 265 -9.42 -16.41 8.42
CA GLN A 265 -10.50 -16.79 9.34
C GLN A 265 -11.11 -15.58 10.06
N ARG A 266 -10.26 -14.67 10.57
CA ARG A 266 -10.72 -13.47 11.29
C ARG A 266 -11.46 -12.50 10.38
N GLU A 267 -10.93 -12.23 9.20
CA GLU A 267 -11.55 -11.30 8.26
C GLU A 267 -12.78 -11.91 7.56
N ALA A 268 -12.80 -13.23 7.33
CA ALA A 268 -13.98 -13.93 6.84
C ALA A 268 -15.12 -13.92 7.86
N LEU A 269 -14.84 -14.06 9.16
CA LEU A 269 -15.85 -13.88 10.21
C LEU A 269 -16.44 -12.47 10.18
N ARG A 270 -15.59 -11.44 10.06
CA ARG A 270 -16.04 -10.03 9.93
C ARG A 270 -16.92 -9.84 8.71
N ALA A 271 -16.47 -10.31 7.54
CA ALA A 271 -17.22 -10.21 6.29
C ALA A 271 -18.56 -10.97 6.36
N TYR A 272 -18.59 -12.16 6.97
CA TYR A 272 -19.80 -12.95 7.17
C TYR A 272 -20.82 -12.22 8.06
N LEU A 273 -20.37 -11.62 9.17
CA LEU A 273 -21.26 -10.86 10.06
C LEU A 273 -21.81 -9.60 9.39
N PHE A 274 -21.05 -8.93 8.52
CA PHE A 274 -21.56 -7.80 7.75
C PHE A 274 -22.57 -8.22 6.68
N LEU A 275 -22.29 -9.33 5.97
CA LEU A 275 -23.15 -9.77 4.88
C LEU A 275 -24.46 -10.40 5.38
N TYR A 276 -24.38 -11.27 6.38
CA TYR A 276 -25.52 -12.06 6.85
C TYR A 276 -26.09 -11.59 8.20
N GLY A 277 -25.43 -10.65 8.87
CA GLY A 277 -25.94 -10.00 10.09
C GLY A 277 -27.41 -9.57 10.01
N PRO A 278 -27.88 -8.91 8.93
CA PRO A 278 -29.27 -8.49 8.80
C PRO A 278 -30.30 -9.64 8.92
N HIS A 279 -29.90 -10.86 8.56
CA HIS A 279 -30.77 -12.02 8.52
C HIS A 279 -30.88 -12.74 9.87
N TYR A 280 -29.97 -12.45 10.80
CA TYR A 280 -29.92 -13.11 12.11
C TYR A 280 -30.46 -12.18 13.20
N ALA A 281 -31.23 -12.74 14.14
CA ALA A 281 -31.67 -12.03 15.35
C ALA A 281 -30.69 -12.23 16.51
N ALA A 282 -30.15 -13.44 16.65
CA ALA A 282 -29.14 -13.78 17.62
C ALA A 282 -28.20 -14.84 17.03
N LEU A 283 -26.91 -14.77 17.37
CA LEU A 283 -25.87 -15.69 16.94
C LEU A 283 -25.15 -16.28 18.14
N SER A 284 -24.96 -17.60 18.15
CA SER A 284 -24.25 -18.29 19.23
C SER A 284 -22.74 -18.25 19.01
N LEU A 285 -21.97 -17.83 20.02
CA LEU A 285 -20.51 -17.78 19.94
C LEU A 285 -19.87 -19.17 19.73
N PRO A 286 -20.27 -20.25 20.43
CA PRO A 286 -19.79 -21.60 20.14
C PRO A 286 -19.95 -22.00 18.68
N LEU A 287 -21.11 -21.72 18.07
CA LEU A 287 -21.37 -22.04 16.67
C LEU A 287 -20.44 -21.25 15.73
N LEU A 288 -20.22 -19.96 16.00
CA LEU A 288 -19.25 -19.16 15.22
C LEU A 288 -17.82 -19.71 15.34
N CYS A 289 -17.43 -20.19 16.53
CA CYS A 289 -16.11 -20.80 16.74
C CYS A 289 -15.96 -22.09 15.92
N GLU A 290 -16.98 -22.96 15.90
CA GLU A 290 -16.98 -24.18 15.09
C GLU A 290 -16.99 -23.90 13.59
N MET A 291 -17.81 -22.94 13.14
CA MET A 291 -17.90 -22.58 11.73
C MET A 291 -16.57 -22.03 11.19
N PHE A 292 -15.94 -21.12 11.93
CA PHE A 292 -14.72 -20.44 11.48
C PHE A 292 -13.41 -21.10 11.95
N GLY A 293 -13.49 -22.09 12.84
CA GLY A 293 -12.33 -22.77 13.42
C GLY A 293 -11.45 -21.81 14.23
N LEU A 294 -12.07 -20.89 14.96
CA LEU A 294 -11.42 -19.88 15.80
C LEU A 294 -11.58 -20.23 17.27
N ASP A 295 -10.61 -19.83 18.10
CA ASP A 295 -10.75 -19.92 19.55
C ASP A 295 -11.84 -18.95 20.06
N ARG A 296 -12.48 -19.33 21.18
CA ARG A 296 -13.54 -18.53 21.82
C ARG A 296 -13.04 -17.14 22.19
N GLY A 297 -11.80 -17.02 22.67
CA GLY A 297 -11.21 -15.72 23.00
C GLY A 297 -11.01 -14.83 21.78
N GLU A 298 -10.58 -15.40 20.66
CA GLU A 298 -10.37 -14.67 19.41
C GLU A 298 -11.68 -14.21 18.78
N ALA A 299 -12.66 -15.10 18.66
CA ALA A 299 -13.97 -14.77 18.11
C ALA A 299 -14.67 -13.70 18.96
N HIS A 300 -14.65 -13.84 20.30
CA HIS A 300 -15.18 -12.83 21.20
C HIS A 300 -14.47 -11.47 21.04
N SER A 301 -13.13 -11.46 20.95
CA SER A 301 -12.36 -10.22 20.75
C SER A 301 -12.68 -9.54 19.43
N VAL A 302 -12.80 -10.29 18.33
CA VAL A 302 -13.14 -9.74 17.01
C VAL A 302 -14.53 -9.11 17.02
N VAL A 303 -15.54 -9.82 17.50
CA VAL A 303 -16.92 -9.32 17.55
C VAL A 303 -17.05 -8.15 18.52
N SER A 304 -16.42 -8.22 19.70
CA SER A 304 -16.43 -7.10 20.66
C SER A 304 -15.79 -5.85 20.07
N LYS A 305 -14.71 -6.01 19.31
CA LYS A 305 -14.09 -4.88 18.62
C LYS A 305 -15.02 -4.26 17.58
N MET A 306 -15.76 -5.07 16.82
CA MET A 306 -16.75 -4.59 15.84
C MET A 306 -17.89 -3.80 16.50
N ILE A 307 -18.36 -4.25 17.66
CA ILE A 307 -19.39 -3.56 18.44
C ILE A 307 -18.85 -2.21 18.95
N LEU A 308 -17.63 -2.19 19.50
CA LEU A 308 -17.00 -0.97 20.01
C LEU A 308 -16.70 0.07 18.93
N THR A 309 -16.37 -0.37 17.71
CA THR A 309 -16.14 0.52 16.57
C THR A 309 -17.43 0.94 15.88
N GLU A 310 -18.60 0.57 16.42
CA GLU A 310 -19.92 0.84 15.84
C GLU A 310 -20.09 0.28 14.41
N GLU A 311 -19.29 -0.73 14.05
CA GLU A 311 -19.40 -1.42 12.75
C GLU A 311 -20.56 -2.42 12.76
N LEU A 312 -20.91 -2.96 13.93
CA LEU A 312 -21.97 -3.94 14.12
C LEU A 312 -22.92 -3.48 15.23
N ALA A 313 -24.19 -3.26 14.88
CA ALA A 313 -25.24 -2.94 15.85
C ALA A 313 -25.66 -4.20 16.62
N ALA A 314 -24.85 -4.62 17.59
CA ALA A 314 -25.10 -5.81 18.39
C ALA A 314 -24.73 -5.60 19.87
N SER A 315 -25.31 -6.42 20.74
CA SER A 315 -24.96 -6.52 22.15
C SER A 315 -24.63 -7.96 22.53
N TRP A 316 -23.80 -8.10 23.57
CA TRP A 316 -23.46 -9.39 24.13
C TRP A 316 -24.45 -9.79 25.22
N ASP A 317 -24.98 -11.00 25.12
CA ASP A 317 -25.67 -11.67 26.22
C ASP A 317 -24.69 -12.61 26.95
N GLN A 318 -24.22 -12.17 28.12
CA GLN A 318 -23.18 -12.84 28.87
C GLN A 318 -23.56 -14.25 29.40
N PRO A 319 -24.80 -14.50 29.88
CA PRO A 319 -25.21 -15.81 30.37
C PRO A 319 -25.27 -16.88 29.26
N THR A 320 -25.81 -16.55 28.09
CA THR A 320 -25.98 -17.53 27.00
C THR A 320 -24.80 -17.54 26.03
N ALA A 321 -23.86 -16.60 26.15
CA ALA A 321 -22.76 -16.39 25.22
C ALA A 321 -23.26 -16.22 23.77
N THR A 322 -24.33 -15.43 23.61
CA THR A 322 -24.90 -15.09 22.30
C THR A 322 -24.72 -13.62 21.99
N VAL A 323 -24.61 -13.31 20.70
CA VAL A 323 -24.58 -11.96 20.16
C VAL A 323 -26.00 -11.64 19.69
N VAL A 324 -26.65 -10.68 20.33
CA VAL A 324 -27.99 -10.22 19.95
C VAL A 324 -27.84 -9.05 18.99
N LEU A 325 -28.36 -9.20 17.77
CA LEU A 325 -28.29 -8.18 16.73
C LEU A 325 -29.48 -7.24 16.86
N HIS A 326 -29.19 -5.95 17.01
CA HIS A 326 -30.23 -4.92 17.01
C HIS A 326 -30.64 -4.68 15.56
N ARG A 327 -31.92 -4.92 15.23
CA ARG A 327 -32.51 -4.67 13.90
C ARG A 327 -32.67 -3.17 13.62
N ALA A 328 -31.57 -2.43 13.69
CA ALA A 328 -31.50 -1.00 13.45
C ALA A 328 -31.19 -0.65 11.99
N GLU A 329 -31.13 -1.64 11.10
CA GLU A 329 -30.80 -1.38 9.71
C GLU A 329 -31.94 -0.66 8.98
N PRO A 330 -31.64 0.46 8.30
CA PRO A 330 -32.63 1.18 7.54
C PRO A 330 -33.15 0.30 6.41
N SER A 331 -34.47 0.33 6.19
CA SER A 331 -35.07 -0.26 5.00
C SER A 331 -34.46 0.33 3.73
N ALA A 332 -34.53 -0.39 2.60
CA ALA A 332 -33.97 0.08 1.33
C ALA A 332 -34.44 1.50 0.94
N LEU A 333 -35.70 1.85 1.24
CA LEU A 333 -36.25 3.18 1.00
C LEU A 333 -35.67 4.24 1.96
N GLN A 334 -35.50 3.90 3.24
CA GLN A 334 -34.84 4.80 4.21
C GLN A 334 -33.37 5.04 3.84
N ALA A 335 -32.65 3.99 3.40
CA ALA A 335 -31.28 4.11 2.93
C ALA A 335 -31.17 5.00 1.67
N LEU A 336 -32.09 4.83 0.71
CA LEU A 336 -32.14 5.70 -0.48
C LEU A 336 -32.50 7.15 -0.13
N ALA A 337 -33.43 7.36 0.81
CA ALA A 337 -33.80 8.68 1.29
C ALA A 337 -32.63 9.39 2.00
N ALA A 338 -31.88 8.67 2.84
CA ALA A 338 -30.67 9.18 3.48
C ALA A 338 -29.61 9.57 2.43
N LYS A 339 -29.36 8.72 1.44
CA LYS A 339 -28.45 9.03 0.32
C LYS A 339 -28.90 10.24 -0.48
N LEU A 340 -30.21 10.40 -0.69
CA LEU A 340 -30.76 11.57 -1.36
C LEU A 340 -30.55 12.83 -0.52
N ALA A 341 -30.75 12.76 0.80
CA ALA A 341 -30.48 13.86 1.72
C ALA A 341 -29.00 14.30 1.67
N ASP A 342 -28.06 13.36 1.67
CA ASP A 342 -26.63 13.66 1.54
C ASP A 342 -26.30 14.31 0.18
N LYS A 343 -26.89 13.80 -0.90
CA LYS A 343 -26.72 14.38 -2.24
C LYS A 343 -27.35 15.78 -2.34
N CYS A 344 -28.51 16.00 -1.73
CA CYS A 344 -29.12 17.32 -1.62
C CYS A 344 -28.23 18.29 -0.83
N GLY A 345 -27.62 17.84 0.28
CA GLY A 345 -26.64 18.63 1.03
C GLY A 345 -25.43 19.01 0.17
N ALA A 346 -24.83 18.04 -0.54
CA ALA A 346 -23.72 18.31 -1.46
C ALA A 346 -24.11 19.26 -2.61
N LEU A 347 -25.36 19.19 -3.10
CA LEU A 347 -25.87 20.14 -4.10
C LEU A 347 -26.06 21.55 -3.53
N VAL A 348 -26.52 21.67 -2.28
CA VAL A 348 -26.62 22.96 -1.59
C VAL A 348 -25.23 23.57 -1.43
N GLU A 349 -24.24 22.83 -0.93
CA GLU A 349 -22.85 23.30 -0.83
C GLU A 349 -22.30 23.73 -2.20
N SER A 350 -22.59 22.95 -3.26
CA SER A 350 -22.16 23.31 -4.62
C SER A 350 -22.84 24.59 -5.10
N ASN A 351 -24.12 24.79 -4.79
CA ASN A 351 -24.86 25.98 -5.15
C ASN A 351 -24.35 27.21 -4.38
N GLU A 352 -24.01 27.07 -3.10
CA GLU A 352 -23.39 28.12 -2.28
C GLU A 352 -22.04 28.53 -2.86
N ARG A 353 -21.16 27.57 -3.20
CA ARG A 353 -19.86 27.87 -3.86
C ARG A 353 -20.04 28.60 -5.19
N LEU A 354 -21.03 28.21 -5.99
CA LEU A 354 -21.35 28.89 -7.25
C LEU A 354 -21.91 30.30 -7.01
N LEU A 355 -22.73 30.48 -5.99
CA LEU A 355 -23.25 31.79 -5.58
C LEU A 355 -22.13 32.68 -5.07
N GLU A 356 -21.18 32.19 -4.27
CA GLU A 356 -20.00 32.94 -3.84
C GLU A 356 -19.13 33.36 -5.04
N ALA A 357 -18.88 32.43 -5.98
CA ALA A 357 -18.16 32.73 -7.21
C ALA A 357 -18.88 33.78 -8.07
N ARG A 358 -20.21 33.75 -8.11
CA ARG A 358 -21.05 34.66 -8.91
C ARG A 358 -21.31 36.01 -8.22
N SER A 359 -21.37 36.02 -6.88
CA SER A 359 -21.61 37.20 -6.04
C SER A 359 -20.34 38.01 -5.75
N GLY A 360 -19.19 37.55 -6.26
CA GLY A 360 -17.98 38.35 -6.40
C GLY A 360 -16.92 38.09 -5.33
N GLY A 361 -16.07 37.09 -5.56
CA GLY A 361 -14.70 37.06 -5.05
C GLY A 361 -13.80 38.14 -5.67
N GLY A 362 -14.28 39.38 -5.78
CA GLY A 362 -13.56 40.45 -6.49
C GLY A 362 -13.99 41.91 -6.29
N PHE A 363 -15.05 42.26 -5.55
CA PHE A 363 -15.48 43.68 -5.46
C PHE A 363 -16.16 44.13 -4.14
N ALA A 364 -15.78 43.60 -2.98
CA ALA A 364 -16.46 43.99 -1.73
C ALA A 364 -15.60 44.18 -0.47
N PHE A 365 -14.29 44.43 -0.57
CA PHE A 365 -13.47 44.84 0.59
C PHE A 365 -12.41 45.92 0.26
N GLY A 366 -12.77 46.91 -0.56
CA GLY A 366 -11.90 48.05 -0.89
C GLY A 366 -12.56 49.43 -0.93
N TYR A 367 -13.86 49.54 -0.60
CA TYR A 367 -14.56 50.83 -0.52
C TYR A 367 -14.69 51.31 0.93
N LYS A 368 -13.55 51.53 1.58
CA LYS A 368 -13.45 52.37 2.78
C LYS A 368 -12.02 52.89 2.85
N ASP A 369 -11.88 54.21 2.75
CA ASP A 369 -10.66 55.00 2.97
C ASP A 369 -9.91 55.56 1.76
N ASP A 370 -10.60 56.18 0.79
CA ASP A 370 -9.93 57.21 -0.04
C ASP A 370 -10.74 58.49 -0.30
N TRP A 371 -11.73 58.80 0.55
CA TRP A 371 -12.49 60.06 0.49
C TRP A 371 -12.09 61.09 1.57
N ARG A 372 -10.94 60.92 2.25
CA ARG A 372 -10.46 61.84 3.30
C ARG A 372 -9.14 62.56 3.02
N LYS A 373 -8.71 62.68 1.75
CA LYS A 373 -7.61 63.58 1.36
C LYS A 373 -7.99 64.53 0.24
N ARG A 374 -9.06 65.30 0.46
CA ARG A 374 -9.29 66.56 -0.27
C ARG A 374 -9.33 67.71 0.75
N GLY A 375 -8.16 68.32 0.97
CA GLY A 375 -8.05 69.54 1.78
C GLY A 375 -6.62 69.87 2.16
N GLY A 376 -5.95 70.71 1.36
CA GLY A 376 -4.90 71.60 1.87
C GLY A 376 -3.54 71.56 1.18
N GLY A 377 -3.37 72.44 0.18
CA GLY A 377 -2.28 73.42 0.23
C GLY A 377 -1.00 73.18 -0.58
N GLY A 378 -0.88 73.92 -1.70
CA GLY A 378 0.36 74.55 -2.21
C GLY A 378 1.47 73.62 -2.71
N GLY A 379 1.94 73.65 -3.95
CA GLY A 379 2.17 74.80 -4.83
C GLY A 379 3.62 74.72 -5.34
N ARG A 380 3.83 75.14 -6.59
CA ARG A 380 5.10 75.16 -7.37
C ARG A 380 5.45 73.80 -8.00
N GLY A 381 5.58 73.63 -9.32
CA GLY A 381 5.82 74.58 -10.39
C GLY A 381 6.96 74.02 -11.25
N GLY A 382 6.84 74.10 -12.57
CA GLY A 382 8.00 73.99 -13.48
C GLY A 382 7.94 72.85 -14.48
N ASP A 383 7.47 73.22 -15.67
CA ASP A 383 7.83 72.75 -17.02
C ASP A 383 9.04 71.82 -17.22
N ARG A 384 8.84 70.85 -18.11
CA ARG A 384 9.64 70.55 -19.34
C ARG A 384 9.15 69.21 -19.91
N GLU A 385 8.38 69.19 -21.00
CA GLU A 385 8.81 69.37 -22.39
C GLU A 385 9.90 68.37 -22.83
N GLY A 386 9.59 67.56 -23.84
CA GLY A 386 10.60 67.03 -24.76
C GLY A 386 10.44 65.57 -25.21
N GLY A 387 9.84 65.36 -26.40
CA GLY A 387 10.21 64.38 -27.45
C GLY A 387 10.27 62.88 -27.10
N GLY A 388 9.68 61.94 -27.84
CA GLY A 388 9.57 61.86 -29.30
C GLY A 388 10.45 60.70 -29.83
N ARG A 389 9.87 59.87 -30.72
CA ARG A 389 10.45 58.77 -31.54
C ARG A 389 10.60 57.41 -30.83
N GLY A 390 10.23 56.25 -31.38
CA GLY A 390 9.84 55.87 -32.75
C GLY A 390 10.85 54.88 -33.36
N GLY A 391 10.35 53.73 -33.86
CA GLY A 391 11.02 52.76 -34.75
C GLY A 391 11.98 51.78 -34.04
N ASP A 392 12.07 50.49 -34.37
CA ASP A 392 11.46 49.63 -35.40
C ASP A 392 11.34 48.20 -34.82
#